data_AF-A0A0R3TTL0-F1
#
_entry.id   AF-A0A0R3TTL0-F1
#
_cell.length_a   1.000
_cell.length_b   1.000
_cell.length_c   1.000
_cell.angle_alpha   90.00
_cell.angle_beta   90.00
_cell.angle_gamma   90.00
#
_symmetry.space_group_name_H-M   'P 1'
#
loop_
_entity.id
_entity.type
_entity.pdbx_description
1 polymer ?
#
loop_
_entity_poly.entity_id
_entity_poly.type
_entity_poly.pdbx_seq_one_letter_code
_entity_poly.pdbx_strand_id
1 'polypeptide(L)'
;LVDYFRRAQARKALGKVEEAISDLKRILDIEPRNSAALKDLSAWTGEVDLCAGSINSLYKLIDISEATGSSDLRRIKISEVGSKEVSVKSEQKSMKSTTSVDGSTSQSPNPRLLKDPPANWFQLERDLRELIPFGDSLSPQAIDYLCSLEPQNYKSVIGGSLTSSCLGRFVRAMVASSSLSSTEKAERLKSLANLPRFSVAWMLAEDSDRQAVDRLLQEMPTGLQESLKSFFL
;
A
#
# COMPACT_ATOMS: atom_id res chain seq x y z
N LEU A 1 3.19 -3.84 15.11
CA LEU A 1 4.57 -3.34 15.04
C LEU A 1 4.79 -2.14 15.96
N VAL A 2 4.36 -0.92 15.59
CA VAL A 2 4.58 0.31 16.39
C VAL A 2 4.11 0.21 17.84
N ASP A 3 2.96 -0.44 18.10
CA ASP A 3 2.45 -0.72 19.46
C ASP A 3 3.47 -1.48 20.31
N TYR A 4 3.85 -2.71 19.90
CA TYR A 4 4.86 -3.53 20.58
C TYR A 4 6.16 -2.76 20.85
N PHE A 5 6.63 -1.94 19.90
CA PHE A 5 7.88 -1.19 20.07
C PHE A 5 7.78 -0.06 21.11
N ARG A 6 6.64 0.66 21.15
CA ARG A 6 6.35 1.66 22.18
C ARG A 6 6.13 1.01 23.55
N ARG A 7 5.44 -0.14 23.58
CA ARG A 7 5.16 -0.90 24.80
C ARG A 7 6.43 -1.51 25.41
N ALA A 8 7.35 -2.01 24.58
CA ALA A 8 8.67 -2.45 25.01
C ALA A 8 9.44 -1.30 25.71
N GLN A 9 9.52 -0.13 25.09
CA GLN A 9 10.18 1.05 25.69
C GLN A 9 9.52 1.47 27.02
N ALA A 10 8.19 1.51 27.09
CA ALA A 10 7.47 1.82 28.32
C ALA A 10 7.73 0.78 29.43
N ARG A 11 7.74 -0.51 29.09
CA ARG A 11 8.07 -1.60 30.03
C ARG A 11 9.51 -1.51 30.54
N LYS A 12 10.47 -1.20 29.66
CA LYS A 12 11.86 -0.95 30.05
C LYS A 12 11.97 0.24 31.03
N ALA A 13 11.27 1.34 30.76
CA ALA A 13 11.24 2.51 31.64
C ALA A 13 10.62 2.20 33.02
N LEU A 14 9.75 1.19 33.11
CA LEU A 14 9.18 0.65 34.34
C LEU A 14 10.03 -0.48 34.97
N GLY A 15 11.26 -0.71 34.49
CA GLY A 15 12.15 -1.77 34.98
C GLY A 15 11.77 -3.21 34.59
N LYS A 16 10.71 -3.39 33.79
CA LYS A 16 10.20 -4.70 33.33
C LYS A 16 10.92 -5.15 32.06
N VAL A 17 12.22 -5.43 32.16
CA VAL A 17 13.11 -5.70 31.02
C VAL A 17 12.69 -6.97 30.27
N GLU A 18 12.24 -8.01 30.97
CA GLU A 18 11.86 -9.31 30.42
C GLU A 18 10.56 -9.22 29.61
N GLU A 19 9.56 -8.48 30.11
CA GLU A 19 8.34 -8.17 29.36
C GLU A 19 8.67 -7.33 28.11
N ALA A 20 9.65 -6.43 28.21
CA ALA A 20 10.08 -5.59 27.11
C ALA A 20 10.82 -6.38 26.03
N ILE A 21 11.70 -7.32 26.40
CA ILE A 21 12.36 -8.26 25.48
C ILE A 21 11.33 -9.15 24.79
N SER A 22 10.28 -9.59 25.49
CA SER A 22 9.18 -10.38 24.91
C SER A 22 8.43 -9.60 23.82
N ASP A 23 8.16 -8.31 24.04
CA ASP A 23 7.58 -7.43 23.02
C ASP A 23 8.52 -7.21 21.82
N LEU A 24 9.85 -7.12 22.03
CA LEU A 24 10.82 -7.03 20.94
C LEU A 24 10.92 -8.33 20.12
N LYS A 25 10.91 -9.50 20.78
CA LYS A 25 10.89 -10.80 20.08
C LYS A 25 9.66 -10.90 19.15
N ARG A 26 8.48 -10.45 19.60
CA ARG A 26 7.28 -10.38 18.76
C ARG A 26 7.34 -9.39 17.60
N ILE A 27 8.27 -8.42 17.61
CA ILE A 27 8.56 -7.60 16.43
C ILE A 27 9.40 -8.40 15.44
N LEU A 28 10.41 -9.14 15.93
CA LEU A 28 11.31 -9.96 15.09
C LEU A 28 10.60 -11.18 14.48
N ASP A 29 9.60 -11.75 15.17
CA ASP A 29 8.71 -12.79 14.63
C ASP A 29 7.97 -12.33 13.36
N ILE A 30 7.67 -11.03 13.25
CA ILE A 30 6.92 -10.41 12.15
C ILE A 30 7.87 -9.78 11.12
N GLU A 31 8.97 -9.17 11.58
CA GLU A 31 9.99 -8.51 10.78
C GLU A 31 11.40 -8.97 11.20
N PRO A 32 11.90 -10.13 10.73
CA PRO A 32 13.22 -10.68 11.13
C PRO A 32 14.44 -9.81 10.79
N ARG A 33 14.23 -8.69 10.08
CA ARG A 33 15.27 -7.69 9.71
C ARG A 33 15.04 -6.32 10.37
N ASN A 34 14.16 -6.20 11.36
CA ASN A 34 13.92 -4.94 12.06
C ASN A 34 15.15 -4.52 12.90
N SER A 35 15.93 -3.59 12.36
CA SER A 35 17.21 -3.16 12.94
C SER A 35 17.06 -2.43 14.28
N ALA A 36 15.92 -1.79 14.54
CA ALA A 36 15.64 -1.16 15.83
C ALA A 36 15.43 -2.23 16.92
N ALA A 37 14.58 -3.22 16.65
CA ALA A 37 14.33 -4.32 17.59
C ALA A 37 15.58 -5.19 17.84
N LEU A 38 16.41 -5.45 16.82
CA LEU A 38 17.69 -6.16 16.99
C LEU A 38 18.69 -5.36 17.86
N LYS A 39 18.81 -4.06 17.63
CA LYS A 39 19.71 -3.17 18.38
C LYS A 39 19.27 -3.05 19.84
N ASP A 40 17.98 -2.88 20.10
CA ASP A 40 17.47 -2.79 21.46
C ASP A 40 17.56 -4.14 22.20
N LEU A 41 17.23 -5.26 21.55
CA LEU A 41 17.31 -6.58 22.19
C LEU A 41 18.75 -6.93 22.61
N SER A 42 19.74 -6.73 21.73
CA SER A 42 21.16 -6.94 22.07
C SER A 42 21.65 -5.99 23.18
N ALA A 43 21.20 -4.73 23.17
CA ALA A 43 21.53 -3.75 24.21
C ALA A 43 20.86 -4.00 25.58
N TRP A 44 19.82 -4.84 25.66
CA TRP A 44 19.09 -5.12 26.91
C TRP A 44 19.35 -6.54 27.44
N THR A 45 19.75 -7.49 26.59
CA THR A 45 20.19 -8.85 26.98
C THR A 45 21.69 -8.93 27.27
N GLY A 46 22.50 -8.09 26.62
CA GLY A 46 23.96 -8.21 26.64
C GLY A 46 24.52 -9.31 25.72
N GLU A 47 23.68 -10.01 24.96
CA GLU A 47 24.10 -11.02 23.99
C GLU A 47 24.65 -10.36 22.71
N VAL A 48 25.98 -10.28 22.59
CA VAL A 48 26.69 -9.61 21.48
C VAL A 48 26.89 -10.53 20.26
N ASP A 49 25.94 -11.44 19.98
CA ASP A 49 26.03 -12.39 18.85
C ASP A 49 24.75 -12.49 17.99
N LEU A 50 23.83 -11.52 18.16
CA LEU A 50 22.70 -11.29 17.25
C LEU A 50 23.01 -10.17 16.24
N CYS A 51 24.20 -10.26 15.62
CA CYS A 51 24.65 -9.30 14.61
C CYS A 51 23.78 -9.34 13.34
N ALA A 52 23.06 -8.24 13.10
CA ALA A 52 22.39 -7.98 11.83
C ALA A 52 23.41 -7.96 10.67
N GLY A 53 23.35 -8.94 9.78
CA GLY A 53 24.15 -8.96 8.54
C GLY A 53 24.64 -10.33 8.07
N SER A 54 24.79 -11.32 8.97
CA SER A 54 25.30 -12.64 8.57
C SER A 54 24.21 -13.55 7.98
N ILE A 55 24.30 -13.77 6.66
CA ILE A 55 23.45 -14.70 5.91
C ILE A 55 23.47 -16.13 6.50
N ASN A 56 24.58 -16.54 7.13
CA ASN A 56 24.77 -17.90 7.64
C ASN A 56 23.81 -18.27 8.80
N SER A 57 23.25 -17.32 9.55
CA SER A 57 22.39 -17.64 10.69
C SER A 57 21.04 -18.25 10.28
N LEU A 58 20.52 -17.86 9.11
CA LEU A 58 19.24 -18.39 8.58
C LEU A 58 19.31 -19.85 8.12
N TYR A 59 20.50 -20.41 7.89
CA TYR A 59 20.66 -21.80 7.43
C TYR A 59 20.59 -22.83 8.55
N LYS A 60 20.60 -22.45 9.83
CA LYS A 60 20.60 -23.39 10.96
C LYS A 60 19.21 -23.97 11.31
N LEU A 61 18.18 -23.66 10.53
CA LEU A 61 16.79 -24.11 10.71
C LEU A 61 16.20 -24.81 9.46
N ILE A 62 17.02 -25.09 8.44
CA ILE A 62 16.63 -25.93 7.31
C ILE A 62 17.58 -27.12 7.29
N ASP A 63 17.08 -28.32 7.54
CA ASP A 63 17.85 -29.54 7.39
C ASP A 63 17.88 -29.92 5.90
N ILE A 64 19.02 -29.68 5.24
CA ILE A 64 19.23 -29.94 3.81
C ILE A 64 19.99 -31.27 3.59
N SER A 65 20.07 -32.14 4.62
CA SER A 65 20.75 -33.44 4.53
C SER A 65 20.19 -34.34 3.42
N GLU A 66 18.91 -34.23 3.09
CA GLU A 66 18.22 -35.08 2.11
C GLU A 66 18.40 -34.61 0.63
N ALA A 67 18.97 -33.42 0.38
CA ALA A 67 19.01 -32.82 -0.97
C ALA A 67 20.26 -33.18 -1.82
N THR A 68 21.13 -34.07 -1.35
CA THR A 68 22.39 -34.44 -2.03
C THR A 68 22.22 -35.55 -3.09
N GLY A 69 21.15 -35.45 -3.90
CA GLY A 69 20.63 -36.54 -4.74
C GLY A 69 20.60 -36.34 -6.27
N SER A 70 21.25 -35.32 -6.84
CA SER A 70 21.34 -35.17 -8.31
C SER A 70 22.59 -34.41 -8.77
N SER A 71 23.36 -35.02 -9.68
CA SER A 71 24.68 -34.56 -10.10
C SER A 71 24.74 -34.08 -11.56
N ASP A 72 23.96 -33.06 -11.93
CA ASP A 72 24.14 -32.38 -13.25
C ASP A 72 23.87 -30.86 -13.27
N LEU A 73 24.38 -30.12 -12.28
CA LEU A 73 24.48 -28.65 -12.35
C LEU A 73 25.90 -28.23 -12.76
N ARG A 74 26.13 -28.14 -14.08
CA ARG A 74 27.45 -27.81 -14.65
C ARG A 74 27.80 -26.34 -14.45
N ARG A 75 29.03 -26.09 -14.01
CA ARG A 75 29.56 -24.76 -13.69
C ARG A 75 29.85 -23.96 -14.97
N ILE A 76 29.07 -22.91 -15.25
CA ILE A 76 29.39 -21.96 -16.32
C ILE A 76 30.68 -21.21 -15.93
N LYS A 77 31.68 -21.22 -16.81
CA LYS A 77 32.97 -20.56 -16.61
C LYS A 77 32.94 -19.15 -17.20
N ILE A 78 32.80 -18.14 -16.35
CA ILE A 78 32.93 -16.74 -16.74
C ILE A 78 34.44 -16.44 -16.95
N SER A 79 34.78 -15.85 -18.10
CA SER A 79 36.13 -15.41 -18.43
C SER A 79 36.25 -13.89 -18.31
N GLU A 80 37.25 -13.43 -17.58
CA GLU A 80 37.59 -12.01 -17.45
C GLU A 80 38.14 -11.47 -18.78
N VAL A 81 37.44 -10.51 -19.39
CA VAL A 81 37.95 -9.71 -20.52
C VAL A 81 38.30 -8.34 -19.98
N GLY A 82 39.57 -8.17 -19.62
CA GLY A 82 40.05 -6.96 -18.95
C GLY A 82 39.93 -5.69 -19.81
N SER A 83 39.51 -4.60 -19.19
CA SER A 83 39.70 -3.23 -19.69
C SER A 83 39.86 -2.30 -18.50
N LYS A 84 40.85 -1.42 -18.57
CA LYS A 84 41.36 -0.64 -17.42
C LYS A 84 40.37 0.44 -17.00
N GLU A 85 40.35 0.76 -15.70
CA GLU A 85 39.65 1.93 -15.18
C GLU A 85 40.30 3.24 -15.69
N VAL A 86 39.48 4.16 -16.21
CA VAL A 86 39.76 5.60 -16.23
C VAL A 86 38.45 6.37 -15.94
N SER A 87 38.55 7.43 -15.15
CA SER A 87 37.46 8.21 -14.57
C SER A 87 36.41 8.77 -15.55
N VAL A 88 35.17 8.30 -15.40
CA VAL A 88 33.90 9.07 -15.32
C VAL A 88 33.91 10.52 -15.87
N LYS A 89 33.35 10.71 -17.08
CA LYS A 89 32.53 11.87 -17.55
C LYS A 89 32.16 11.68 -19.05
N SER A 90 31.34 12.59 -19.61
CA SER A 90 30.67 12.53 -20.94
C SER A 90 29.60 11.42 -21.03
N GLU A 91 28.31 11.71 -21.21
CA GLU A 91 27.59 12.28 -22.38
C GLU A 91 27.25 11.25 -23.47
N GLN A 92 25.96 10.95 -23.61
CA GLN A 92 25.39 10.34 -24.82
C GLN A 92 24.20 11.17 -25.31
N LYS A 93 24.41 11.88 -26.43
CA LYS A 93 23.38 12.57 -27.22
C LYS A 93 23.43 11.94 -28.61
N SER A 94 22.56 10.96 -28.92
CA SER A 94 21.12 11.09 -29.23
C SER A 94 20.87 11.33 -30.72
N MET A 95 20.02 10.50 -31.32
CA MET A 95 19.15 10.72 -32.50
C MET A 95 18.51 9.36 -32.87
N LYS A 96 17.28 9.25 -33.37
CA LYS A 96 16.08 10.13 -33.45
C LYS A 96 14.90 9.15 -33.76
N SER A 97 13.62 9.36 -33.46
CA SER A 97 12.76 10.55 -33.32
C SER A 97 11.51 10.11 -32.50
N THR A 98 10.70 10.92 -31.79
CA THR A 98 10.55 12.37 -31.49
C THR A 98 9.34 12.46 -30.52
N THR A 99 9.17 13.33 -29.51
CA THR A 99 9.93 14.43 -28.86
C THR A 99 9.20 14.76 -27.52
N SER A 100 9.68 15.49 -26.50
CA SER A 100 10.86 16.37 -26.38
C SER A 100 11.70 16.20 -25.09
N VAL A 101 11.37 16.93 -24.01
CA VAL A 101 12.26 17.70 -23.10
C VAL A 101 11.37 18.22 -21.96
N ASP A 102 11.71 18.37 -20.67
CA ASP A 102 12.78 17.90 -19.75
C ASP A 102 12.33 18.25 -18.30
N GLY A 103 12.99 17.91 -17.18
CA GLY A 103 14.22 17.11 -16.98
C GLY A 103 14.96 17.45 -15.66
N SER A 104 15.91 16.58 -15.29
CA SER A 104 17.01 16.75 -14.31
C SER A 104 16.77 17.06 -12.81
N THR A 105 17.47 16.26 -11.98
CA THR A 105 18.11 16.61 -10.69
C THR A 105 17.28 16.63 -9.38
N SER A 106 17.98 16.19 -8.32
CA SER A 106 17.55 16.01 -6.94
C SER A 106 17.32 17.30 -6.14
N GLN A 107 16.20 17.39 -5.40
CA GLN A 107 16.13 18.02 -4.06
C GLN A 107 14.75 17.83 -3.41
N SER A 108 14.74 17.68 -2.07
CA SER A 108 13.63 17.78 -1.10
C SER A 108 12.30 17.01 -1.31
N PRO A 109 11.70 16.43 -0.25
CA PRO A 109 10.34 15.89 -0.27
C PRO A 109 9.31 17.03 -0.17
N ASN A 110 9.12 17.78 -1.26
CA ASN A 110 8.03 18.76 -1.39
C ASN A 110 6.80 18.08 -2.04
N PRO A 111 5.56 18.51 -1.73
CA PRO A 111 4.36 17.75 -2.06
C PRO A 111 4.11 17.75 -3.57
N ARG A 112 4.16 16.57 -4.19
CA ARG A 112 3.70 16.39 -5.57
C ARG A 112 2.19 16.51 -5.58
N LEU A 113 1.66 17.52 -6.28
CA LEU A 113 0.22 17.61 -6.51
C LEU A 113 -0.26 16.34 -7.23
N LEU A 114 -1.10 15.57 -6.55
CA LEU A 114 -1.80 14.44 -7.13
C LEU A 114 -2.78 14.98 -8.19
N LYS A 115 -2.42 14.76 -9.47
CA LYS A 115 -3.22 15.16 -10.64
C LYS A 115 -3.61 13.97 -11.51
N ASP A 116 -2.80 12.91 -11.52
CA ASP A 116 -3.03 11.71 -12.30
C ASP A 116 -3.88 10.71 -11.48
N PRO A 117 -4.84 10.01 -12.09
CA PRO A 117 -5.64 9.01 -11.39
C PRO A 117 -4.80 7.80 -10.96
N PRO A 118 -5.15 7.12 -9.86
CA PRO A 118 -4.35 6.00 -9.32
C PRO A 118 -4.20 4.85 -10.29
N ALA A 119 -2.96 4.46 -10.60
CA ALA A 119 -2.67 3.35 -11.51
C ALA A 119 -2.93 1.95 -10.91
N ASN A 120 -3.04 1.82 -9.59
CA ASN A 120 -3.28 0.56 -8.88
C ASN A 120 -3.71 0.77 -7.42
N TRP A 121 -4.18 -0.31 -6.76
CA TRP A 121 -4.65 -0.32 -5.37
C TRP A 121 -3.67 0.29 -4.37
N PHE A 122 -2.39 -0.09 -4.43
CA PHE A 122 -1.39 0.37 -3.47
C PHE A 122 -1.12 1.86 -3.63
N GLN A 123 -1.24 2.39 -4.84
CA GLN A 123 -1.16 3.82 -5.08
C GLN A 123 -2.40 4.55 -4.56
N LEU A 124 -3.61 4.04 -4.82
CA LEU A 124 -4.85 4.60 -4.26
C LEU A 124 -4.78 4.68 -2.72
N GLU A 125 -4.44 3.58 -2.04
CA GLU A 125 -4.39 3.52 -0.57
C GLU A 125 -3.19 4.29 0.04
N ARG A 126 -2.09 4.49 -0.70
CA ARG A 126 -1.01 5.42 -0.28
C ARG A 126 -1.51 6.86 -0.29
N ASP A 127 -2.04 7.31 -1.43
CA ASP A 127 -2.45 8.69 -1.63
C ASP A 127 -3.62 9.06 -0.70
N LEU A 128 -4.60 8.17 -0.51
CA LEU A 128 -5.68 8.39 0.46
C LEU A 128 -5.17 8.54 1.90
N ARG A 129 -4.06 7.87 2.27
CA ARG A 129 -3.46 8.02 3.61
C ARG A 129 -2.70 9.33 3.78
N GLU A 130 -2.20 9.91 2.69
CA GLU A 130 -1.59 11.24 2.66
C GLU A 130 -2.66 12.36 2.65
N LEU A 131 -3.78 12.14 1.94
CA LEU A 131 -4.91 13.08 1.85
C LEU A 131 -5.89 13.03 3.03
N ILE A 132 -5.85 11.95 3.82
CA ILE A 132 -6.72 11.71 5.00
C ILE A 132 -5.83 11.34 6.22
N PRO A 133 -5.05 12.29 6.77
CA PRO A 133 -4.09 12.00 7.84
C PRO A 133 -4.71 11.82 9.24
N PHE A 134 -5.94 12.31 9.47
CA PHE A 134 -6.57 12.34 10.81
C PHE A 134 -8.08 12.00 10.76
N GLY A 135 -8.44 10.75 11.07
CA GLY A 135 -9.82 10.25 11.07
C GLY A 135 -10.37 9.94 9.67
N ASP A 136 -11.66 9.60 9.55
CA ASP A 136 -12.30 9.23 8.27
C ASP A 136 -13.04 10.39 7.57
N SER A 137 -12.70 11.64 7.93
CA SER A 137 -13.24 12.84 7.27
C SER A 137 -12.51 13.09 5.95
N LEU A 138 -13.26 13.13 4.84
CA LEU A 138 -12.69 13.38 3.52
C LEU A 138 -12.34 14.87 3.35
N SER A 139 -11.08 15.15 3.04
CA SER A 139 -10.66 16.47 2.57
C SER A 139 -11.21 16.75 1.16
N PRO A 140 -11.39 18.02 0.74
CA PRO A 140 -11.82 18.34 -0.63
C PRO A 140 -10.91 17.69 -1.70
N GLN A 141 -9.60 17.70 -1.47
CA GLN A 141 -8.63 17.05 -2.35
C GLN A 141 -8.81 15.51 -2.40
N ALA A 142 -9.22 14.85 -1.31
CA ALA A 142 -9.58 13.44 -1.34
C ALA A 142 -10.88 13.17 -2.13
N ILE A 143 -11.86 14.08 -2.07
CA ILE A 143 -13.10 14.00 -2.84
C ILE A 143 -12.80 14.13 -4.34
N ASP A 144 -12.04 15.16 -4.73
CA ASP A 144 -11.63 15.37 -6.13
C ASP A 144 -10.82 14.18 -6.67
N TYR A 145 -9.87 13.66 -5.88
CA TYR A 145 -9.05 12.51 -6.24
C TYR A 145 -9.84 11.19 -6.36
N LEU A 146 -10.83 10.95 -5.49
CA LEU A 146 -11.73 9.80 -5.63
C LEU A 146 -12.67 9.94 -6.83
N CYS A 147 -13.08 11.16 -7.16
CA CYS A 147 -13.93 11.44 -8.33
C CYS A 147 -13.16 11.42 -9.66
N SER A 148 -11.85 11.69 -9.68
CA SER A 148 -11.05 11.65 -10.91
C SER A 148 -10.85 10.24 -11.48
N LEU A 149 -10.94 9.19 -10.64
CA LEU A 149 -10.86 7.81 -11.10
C LEU A 149 -12.15 7.41 -11.84
N GLU A 150 -12.05 7.09 -13.12
CA GLU A 150 -13.20 6.67 -13.94
C GLU A 150 -13.76 5.28 -13.57
N PRO A 151 -15.07 5.01 -13.75
CA PRO A 151 -15.70 3.75 -13.38
C PRO A 151 -15.07 2.52 -14.03
N GLN A 152 -14.62 2.67 -15.29
CA GLN A 152 -13.97 1.62 -16.09
C GLN A 152 -12.69 1.09 -15.42
N ASN A 153 -11.99 1.95 -14.68
CA ASN A 153 -10.73 1.63 -14.01
C ASN A 153 -10.92 1.04 -12.61
N TYR A 154 -12.15 1.00 -12.07
CA TYR A 154 -12.40 0.42 -10.74
C TYR A 154 -11.99 -1.06 -10.66
N LYS A 155 -12.14 -1.83 -11.75
CA LYS A 155 -11.77 -3.26 -11.78
C LYS A 155 -10.25 -3.51 -11.80
N SER A 156 -9.47 -2.63 -12.43
CA SER A 156 -8.01 -2.72 -12.49
C SER A 156 -7.34 -2.10 -11.25
N VAL A 157 -7.91 -1.02 -10.72
CA VAL A 157 -7.35 -0.27 -9.58
C VAL A 157 -7.78 -0.86 -8.24
N ILE A 158 -9.07 -1.17 -8.05
CA ILE A 158 -9.61 -1.67 -6.78
C ILE A 158 -9.75 -3.20 -6.83
N GLY A 159 -10.43 -3.72 -7.85
CA GLY A 159 -10.57 -5.15 -8.10
C GLY A 159 -11.03 -5.93 -6.86
N GLY A 160 -10.25 -6.93 -6.45
CA GLY A 160 -10.52 -7.77 -5.27
C GLY A 160 -10.08 -7.18 -3.92
N SER A 161 -9.58 -5.94 -3.88
CA SER A 161 -9.14 -5.26 -2.66
C SER A 161 -10.21 -4.38 -2.01
N LEU A 162 -11.43 -4.34 -2.56
CA LEU A 162 -12.52 -3.51 -2.04
C LEU A 162 -12.84 -3.86 -0.58
N THR A 163 -12.70 -2.87 0.32
CA THR A 163 -13.09 -2.92 1.73
C THR A 163 -14.34 -2.07 1.99
N SER A 164 -14.99 -2.29 3.14
CA SER A 164 -16.06 -1.39 3.64
C SER A 164 -15.59 0.07 3.70
N SER A 165 -14.43 0.34 4.32
CA SER A 165 -13.88 1.71 4.42
C SER A 165 -13.55 2.34 3.06
N CYS A 166 -13.14 1.55 2.07
CA CYS A 166 -12.93 2.02 0.71
C CYS A 166 -14.26 2.36 0.02
N LEU A 167 -15.25 1.46 0.10
CA LEU A 167 -16.60 1.67 -0.42
C LEU A 167 -17.23 2.94 0.19
N GLY A 168 -17.16 3.09 1.52
CA GLY A 168 -17.67 4.25 2.23
C GLY A 168 -17.01 5.56 1.82
N ARG A 169 -15.68 5.58 1.66
CA ARG A 169 -14.94 6.76 1.14
C ARG A 169 -15.41 7.13 -0.28
N PHE A 170 -15.60 6.17 -1.18
CA PHE A 170 -16.16 6.45 -2.51
C PHE A 170 -17.60 6.98 -2.46
N VAL A 171 -18.47 6.37 -1.65
CA VAL A 171 -19.87 6.81 -1.48
C VAL A 171 -19.93 8.24 -0.92
N ARG A 172 -19.19 8.52 0.15
CA ARG A 172 -19.11 9.87 0.75
C ARG A 172 -18.51 10.90 -0.20
N ALA A 173 -17.51 10.54 -1.02
CA ALA A 173 -17.00 11.41 -2.07
C ALA A 173 -18.07 11.73 -3.14
N MET A 174 -18.87 10.75 -3.57
CA MET A 174 -19.97 10.98 -4.53
C MET A 174 -21.13 11.82 -3.97
N VAL A 175 -21.38 11.78 -2.66
CA VAL A 175 -22.33 12.68 -1.99
C VAL A 175 -21.77 14.10 -1.88
N ALA A 176 -20.51 14.25 -1.49
CA ALA A 176 -19.88 15.56 -1.28
C ALA A 176 -19.45 16.25 -2.58
N SER A 177 -19.30 15.51 -3.68
CA SER A 177 -18.93 16.05 -5.00
C SER A 177 -20.08 16.81 -5.66
N SER A 178 -19.80 18.07 -6.00
CA SER A 178 -20.64 18.94 -6.83
C SER A 178 -20.29 18.87 -8.33
N SER A 179 -19.25 18.13 -8.72
CA SER A 179 -18.81 18.01 -10.12
C SER A 179 -19.43 16.82 -10.87
N LEU A 180 -19.97 15.83 -10.17
CA LEU A 180 -20.59 14.64 -10.76
C LEU A 180 -22.11 14.80 -10.92
N SER A 181 -22.62 14.55 -12.12
CA SER A 181 -24.06 14.42 -12.38
C SER A 181 -24.67 13.18 -11.73
N SER A 182 -25.99 13.17 -11.48
CA SER A 182 -26.71 11.98 -10.96
C SER A 182 -26.49 10.73 -11.82
N THR A 183 -26.29 10.89 -13.13
CA THR A 183 -25.96 9.80 -14.06
C THR A 183 -24.56 9.23 -13.84
N GLU A 184 -23.54 10.06 -13.63
CA GLU A 184 -22.18 9.60 -13.34
C GLU A 184 -22.10 8.97 -11.94
N LYS A 185 -22.78 9.56 -10.95
CA LYS A 185 -22.93 8.97 -9.60
C LYS A 185 -23.56 7.56 -9.70
N ALA A 186 -24.57 7.38 -10.56
CA ALA A 186 -25.22 6.09 -10.79
C ALA A 186 -24.31 5.06 -11.47
N GLU A 187 -23.56 5.45 -12.50
CA GLU A 187 -22.60 4.57 -13.19
C GLU A 187 -21.46 4.14 -12.26
N ARG A 188 -20.99 5.05 -11.39
CA ARG A 188 -19.96 4.78 -10.39
C ARG A 188 -20.46 3.81 -9.32
N LEU A 189 -21.66 4.01 -8.76
CA LEU A 189 -22.27 3.03 -7.84
C LEU A 189 -22.44 1.66 -8.51
N LYS A 190 -22.94 1.62 -9.75
CA LYS A 190 -23.09 0.36 -10.51
C LYS A 190 -21.75 -0.33 -10.74
N SER A 191 -20.69 0.42 -11.05
CA SER A 191 -19.35 -0.13 -11.27
C SER A 191 -18.71 -0.65 -9.99
N LEU A 192 -18.92 0.00 -8.84
CA LEU A 192 -18.54 -0.51 -7.52
C LEU A 192 -19.31 -1.78 -7.15
N ALA A 193 -20.62 -1.81 -7.42
CA ALA A 193 -21.50 -2.96 -7.15
C ALA A 193 -21.10 -4.23 -7.92
N ASN A 194 -20.43 -4.08 -9.07
CA ASN A 194 -19.91 -5.20 -9.86
C ASN A 194 -18.47 -5.63 -9.48
N LEU A 195 -17.85 -5.05 -8.45
CA LEU A 195 -16.52 -5.45 -8.00
C LEU A 195 -16.54 -6.77 -7.20
N PRO A 196 -15.50 -7.62 -7.33
CA PRO A 196 -15.30 -8.74 -6.42
C PRO A 196 -15.28 -8.28 -4.96
N ARG A 197 -15.93 -9.05 -4.08
CA ARG A 197 -16.15 -8.73 -2.65
C ARG A 197 -17.07 -7.55 -2.35
N PHE A 198 -17.73 -6.92 -3.33
CA PHE A 198 -18.69 -5.85 -3.06
C PHE A 198 -19.74 -6.22 -2.00
N SER A 199 -20.38 -7.38 -2.10
CA SER A 199 -21.37 -7.83 -1.10
C SER A 199 -20.81 -7.95 0.32
N VAL A 200 -19.52 -8.25 0.47
CA VAL A 200 -18.84 -8.32 1.78
C VAL A 200 -18.49 -6.91 2.28
N ALA A 201 -18.03 -6.03 1.39
CA ALA A 201 -17.79 -4.62 1.71
C ALA A 201 -19.09 -3.90 2.11
N TRP A 202 -20.20 -4.19 1.43
CA TRP A 202 -21.53 -3.65 1.76
C TRP A 202 -22.13 -4.26 3.02
N MET A 203 -21.98 -5.57 3.25
CA MET A 203 -22.39 -6.20 4.51
C MET A 203 -21.69 -5.56 5.72
N LEU A 204 -20.42 -5.19 5.56
CA LEU A 204 -19.60 -4.51 6.58
C LEU A 204 -19.65 -2.97 6.49
N ALA A 205 -20.52 -2.38 5.67
CA ALA A 205 -20.66 -0.92 5.57
C ALA A 205 -21.39 -0.34 6.79
N GLU A 206 -20.89 0.80 7.27
CA GLU A 206 -21.46 1.55 8.39
C GLU A 206 -22.84 2.13 8.04
N ASP A 207 -23.67 2.42 9.05
CA ASP A 207 -24.95 3.11 8.87
C ASP A 207 -24.79 4.51 8.26
N SER A 208 -23.63 5.14 8.47
CA SER A 208 -23.21 6.41 7.86
C SER A 208 -23.09 6.29 6.34
N ASP A 209 -22.45 5.23 5.86
CA ASP A 209 -22.25 4.91 4.45
C ASP A 209 -23.55 4.40 3.79
N ARG A 210 -24.36 3.64 4.53
CA ARG A 210 -25.69 3.18 4.07
C ARG A 210 -26.62 4.35 3.79
N GLN A 211 -26.77 5.26 4.76
CA GLN A 211 -27.54 6.51 4.59
C GLN A 211 -27.01 7.39 3.46
N ALA A 212 -25.69 7.35 3.18
CA ALA A 212 -25.10 8.08 2.08
C ALA A 212 -25.48 7.46 0.72
N VAL A 213 -25.54 6.12 0.60
CA VAL A 213 -26.12 5.45 -0.59
C VAL A 213 -27.59 5.79 -0.77
N ASP A 214 -28.41 5.78 0.30
CA ASP A 214 -29.83 6.11 0.21
C ASP A 214 -30.07 7.54 -0.33
N ARG A 215 -29.23 8.51 0.06
CA ARG A 215 -29.27 9.89 -0.49
C ARG A 215 -28.91 9.91 -1.97
N LEU A 216 -27.85 9.21 -2.39
CA LEU A 216 -27.50 9.09 -3.80
C LEU A 216 -28.64 8.46 -4.62
N LEU A 217 -29.31 7.44 -4.08
CA LEU A 217 -30.47 6.83 -4.72
C LEU A 217 -31.68 7.79 -4.80
N GLN A 218 -31.85 8.72 -3.87
CA GLN A 218 -32.89 9.76 -3.93
C GLN A 218 -32.55 10.89 -4.93
N GLU A 219 -31.28 11.16 -5.20
CA GLU A 219 -30.80 12.11 -6.24
C GLU A 219 -30.96 11.58 -7.69
N MET A 220 -31.46 10.35 -7.88
CA MET A 220 -31.46 9.64 -9.17
C MET A 220 -32.86 9.42 -9.75
N PRO A 221 -33.01 9.42 -11.09
CA PRO A 221 -34.27 9.09 -11.75
C PRO A 221 -34.64 7.61 -11.54
N THR A 222 -35.94 7.34 -11.37
CA THR A 222 -36.48 6.08 -10.84
C THR A 222 -35.97 4.81 -11.54
N GLY A 223 -35.84 4.83 -12.87
CA GLY A 223 -35.37 3.67 -13.64
C GLY A 223 -33.91 3.28 -13.39
N LEU A 224 -33.03 4.23 -13.03
CA LEU A 224 -31.68 3.91 -12.56
C LEU A 224 -31.70 3.49 -11.10
N GLN A 225 -32.54 4.12 -10.28
CA GLN A 225 -32.69 3.82 -8.86
C GLN A 225 -33.10 2.35 -8.62
N GLU A 226 -34.09 1.83 -9.36
CA GLU A 226 -34.55 0.44 -9.24
C GLU A 226 -33.46 -0.56 -9.65
N SER A 227 -32.74 -0.30 -10.75
CA SER A 227 -31.62 -1.14 -11.20
C SER A 227 -30.43 -1.12 -10.24
N LEU A 228 -30.27 -0.09 -9.40
CA LEU A 228 -29.23 -0.04 -8.39
C LEU A 228 -29.67 -0.73 -7.10
N LYS A 229 -30.91 -0.52 -6.64
CA LYS A 229 -31.46 -1.10 -5.39
C LYS A 229 -31.27 -2.62 -5.30
N SER A 230 -31.38 -3.35 -6.41
CA SER A 230 -31.16 -4.80 -6.46
C SER A 230 -29.74 -5.28 -6.08
N PHE A 231 -28.75 -4.38 -6.03
CA PHE A 231 -27.39 -4.70 -5.56
C PHE A 231 -27.18 -4.42 -4.06
N PHE A 232 -28.01 -3.58 -3.44
CA PHE A 232 -27.84 -3.12 -2.05
C PHE A 232 -28.83 -3.75 -1.05
N LEU A 233 -29.76 -4.58 -1.54
CA LEU A 233 -30.72 -5.39 -0.77
C LEU A 233 -30.10 -6.71 -0.25
#